data_AF-A0A1R3UVQ2-F1
#
_entry.id   AF-A0A1R3UVQ2-F1
#
_cell.length_a   1.000
_cell.length_b   1.000
_cell.length_c   1.000
_cell.angle_alpha   90.00
_cell.angle_beta   90.00
_cell.angle_gamma   90.00
#
_symmetry.space_group_name_H-M   'P 1'
#
loop_
_entity.id
_entity.type
_entity.pdbx_description
1 polymer ?
#
loop_
_entity_poly.entity_id
_entity_poly.type
_entity_poly.pdbx_seq_one_letter_code
_entity_poly.pdbx_strand_id
1 'polypeptide(L)' 'MGDGTGEDGQVVLRGVTEPASDQAWFWNPEWRSGEREADGQLATGRTEEFESAKSMFDALDR' A
#
# COMPACT_ATOMS: atom_id res chain seq x y z
N MET A 1 -13.33 -15.05 1.33
CA MET A 1 -12.29 -14.34 2.09
C MET A 1 -12.59 -14.57 3.56
N GLY A 2 -12.00 -15.60 4.17
CA GLY A 2 -12.24 -15.93 5.59
C GLY A 2 -11.12 -15.32 6.42
N ASP A 3 -11.46 -14.62 7.50
CA ASP A 3 -10.48 -14.08 8.42
C ASP A 3 -9.75 -15.25 9.11
N GLY A 4 -8.43 -15.24 9.03
CA GLY A 4 -7.57 -16.30 9.54
C GLY A 4 -7.23 -16.08 11.01
N THR A 5 -8.22 -15.98 11.89
CA THR A 5 -7.99 -15.90 13.34
C THR A 5 -8.58 -17.14 13.99
N GLY A 6 -7.80 -18.22 14.02
CA GLY A 6 -8.14 -19.39 14.85
C GLY A 6 -8.12 -19.00 16.33
N GLU A 7 -9.01 -19.60 17.11
CA GLU A 7 -9.37 -19.24 18.51
C GLU A 7 -8.20 -19.25 19.53
N ASP A 8 -6.97 -19.56 19.12
CA ASP A 8 -5.78 -19.68 19.97
C ASP A 8 -4.65 -18.67 19.64
N GLY A 9 -4.94 -17.60 18.88
CA GLY A 9 -3.93 -16.61 18.50
C GLY A 9 -2.89 -17.12 17.50
N GLN A 10 -3.17 -18.26 16.84
CA GLN A 10 -2.32 -18.80 15.78
C GLN A 10 -2.64 -18.14 14.44
N VAL A 11 -1.63 -17.46 13.88
CA VAL A 11 -1.68 -16.94 12.51
C VAL A 11 -1.33 -18.09 11.55
N VAL A 12 -2.33 -18.57 10.80
CA VAL A 12 -2.12 -19.58 9.75
C VAL A 12 -1.81 -18.87 8.43
N LEU A 13 -0.53 -18.84 8.05
CA LEU A 13 -0.12 -18.35 6.74
C LEU A 13 -0.25 -19.47 5.70
N ARG A 14 -1.24 -19.33 4.81
CA ARG A 14 -1.30 -20.15 3.59
C ARG A 14 -0.42 -19.50 2.53
N GLY A 15 0.74 -20.09 2.29
CA GLY A 15 1.62 -19.66 1.20
C GLY A 15 0.89 -19.74 -0.13
N VAL A 16 0.83 -18.62 -0.85
CA VAL A 16 0.36 -18.56 -2.24
C VAL A 16 1.62 -18.54 -3.10
N THR A 17 1.76 -19.50 -4.01
CA THR A 17 2.98 -19.62 -4.84
C THR A 17 3.11 -18.47 -5.83
N GLU A 18 1.99 -17.94 -6.31
CA GLU A 18 1.93 -16.82 -7.24
C GLU A 18 0.79 -15.86 -6.82
N PRO A 19 1.00 -14.53 -6.85
CA PRO A 19 -0.08 -13.58 -6.63
C PRO A 19 -1.10 -13.67 -7.77
N ALA A 20 -2.35 -13.33 -7.47
CA ALA A 20 -3.36 -13.16 -8.52
C ALA A 20 -2.84 -12.14 -9.55
N SER A 21 -2.96 -12.45 -10.84
CA SER A 21 -2.29 -11.69 -11.91
C SER A 21 -2.66 -10.20 -11.93
N ASP A 22 -3.87 -9.86 -11.48
CA ASP A 22 -4.38 -8.50 -11.34
C ASP A 22 -3.75 -7.72 -10.18
N GLN A 23 -3.05 -8.40 -9.27
CA GLN A 23 -2.33 -7.83 -8.12
C GLN A 23 -0.82 -8.11 -8.15
N ALA A 24 -0.31 -8.77 -9.19
CA ALA A 24 1.11 -9.12 -9.30
C ALA A 24 2.02 -7.88 -9.35
N TRP A 25 1.52 -6.75 -9.88
CA TRP A 25 2.23 -5.48 -9.95
C TRP A 25 2.67 -4.96 -8.57
N PHE A 26 1.91 -5.25 -7.51
CA PHE A 26 2.24 -4.84 -6.14
C PHE A 26 3.55 -5.47 -5.65
N TRP A 27 3.87 -6.66 -6.18
CA TRP A 27 5.08 -7.39 -5.82
C TRP A 27 6.30 -7.03 -6.68
N ASN A 28 6.14 -6.14 -7.68
CA ASN A 28 7.27 -5.63 -8.45
C ASN A 28 8.29 -4.95 -7.50
N PRO A 29 9.60 -5.28 -7.56
CA PRO A 29 10.63 -4.62 -6.77
C PRO A 29 10.62 -3.09 -6.84
N GLU A 30 10.34 -2.51 -8.01
CA GLU A 30 10.24 -1.07 -8.23
C GLU A 30 9.06 -0.49 -7.46
N TRP A 31 7.89 -1.12 -7.56
CA TRP A 31 6.69 -0.72 -6.81
C TRP A 31 6.96 -0.73 -5.31
N ARG A 32 7.51 -1.82 -4.79
CA ARG A 32 7.83 -1.95 -3.36
C ARG A 32 8.90 -0.96 -2.89
N SER A 33 9.76 -0.48 -3.79
CA SER A 33 10.71 0.58 -3.47
C SER A 33 10.02 1.92 -3.31
N GLY A 34 9.09 2.25 -4.22
CA GLY A 34 8.24 3.43 -4.11
C GLY A 34 7.42 3.44 -2.83
N GLU A 35 6.82 2.31 -2.46
CA GLU A 35 6.06 2.17 -1.19
C GLU A 35 6.92 2.51 0.02
N ARG A 36 8.15 1.97 0.11
CA ARG A 36 9.06 2.29 1.22
C ARG A 36 9.45 3.77 1.27
N GLU A 37 9.61 4.40 0.11
CA GLU A 37 9.90 5.84 0.05
C GLU A 37 8.70 6.65 0.54
N ALA A 38 7.49 6.34 0.05
CA ALA A 38 6.26 6.99 0.46
C ALA A 38 6.00 6.84 1.97
N ASP A 39 6.21 5.65 2.54
CA ASP A 39 6.15 5.40 3.99
C ASP A 39 7.14 6.29 4.76
N GLY A 40 8.36 6.46 4.24
CA GLY A 40 9.36 7.36 4.82
C GLY A 40 8.94 8.83 4.77
N GLN A 41 8.30 9.25 3.68
CA GLN A 41 7.77 10.61 3.54
C GLN A 41 6.61 10.85 4.52
N LEU A 42 5.68 9.90 4.65
CA LEU A 42 4.59 9.93 5.62
C LEU A 42 5.11 10.02 7.06
N ALA A 43 6.06 9.16 7.44
CA ALA A 43 6.64 9.13 8.78
C ALA A 43 7.37 10.42 9.16
N THR A 44 7.88 11.16 8.18
CA THR A 44 8.57 12.45 8.37
C THR A 44 7.66 13.66 8.16
N GLY A 45 6.37 13.46 7.91
CA GLY A 45 5.42 14.54 7.66
C GLY A 45 5.67 15.28 6.34
N ARG A 46 6.38 14.68 5.39
CA ARG A 46 6.62 15.22 4.05
C ARG A 46 5.41 14.99 3.16
N THR A 47 4.26 15.49 3.58
CA THR A 47 2.97 15.38 2.90
C THR A 47 2.33 16.75 2.72
N GLU A 48 1.47 16.89 1.72
CA GLU A 48 0.64 18.07 1.52
C GLU A 48 -0.83 17.70 1.80
N GLU A 49 -1.54 18.53 2.56
CA GLU A 49 -2.96 18.37 2.83
C GLU A 49 -3.78 19.33 1.96
N PHE A 50 -4.92 18.85 1.46
CA PHE A 50 -5.80 19.61 0.59
C PHE A 50 -7.24 19.50 1.08
N GLU A 51 -7.93 20.64 1.14
CA GLU A 51 -9.34 20.74 1.55
C GLU A 51 -10.32 20.21 0.48
N SER A 52 -9.83 19.96 -0.74
CA SER A 52 -10.65 19.40 -1.82
C SER A 52 -9.83 18.62 -2.83
N ALA A 53 -10.47 17.64 -3.48
CA ALA A 53 -9.87 16.91 -4.60
C ALA A 53 -9.45 17.86 -5.73
N LYS A 54 -10.24 18.92 -6.01
CA LYS A 54 -9.87 19.93 -7.00
C LYS A 54 -8.54 20.59 -6.65
N SER A 55 -8.37 21.03 -5.40
CA SER A 55 -7.12 21.65 -4.93
C SER A 55 -5.93 20.69 -5.04
N MET A 56 -6.13 19.41 -4.77
CA MET A 56 -5.10 18.38 -4.91
C MET A 56 -4.71 18.16 -6.39
N PHE A 57 -5.67 18.07 -7.31
CA PHE A 57 -5.39 17.93 -8.75
C PHE A 57 -4.73 19.17 -9.35
N ASP A 58 -5.18 20.37 -8.97
CA ASP A 58 -4.57 21.64 -9.40
C ASP A 58 -3.07 21.69 -8.99
N ALA A 59 -2.66 21.00 -7.92
CA ALA A 59 -1.28 20.90 -7.48
C ALA A 59 -0.43 19.85 -8.23
N LEU A 60 -1.05 18.96 -9.02
CA LEU A 60 -0.34 18.00 -9.87
C LEU A 60 -0.10 18.53 -11.28
N ASP A 61 -0.96 19.44 -11.75
CA ASP A 61 -0.90 20.04 -13.09
C ASP A 61 0.04 21.27 -13.19
N ARG A 62 0.80 21.55 -12.12
CA ARG A 62 1.79 22.65 -12.04
C ARG A 62 3.16 22.25 -12.56
#